data_AF-A0A8S1ANC8-F1
#
_entry.id   AF-A0A8S1ANC8-F1
#
_cell.length_a   1.000
_cell.length_b   1.000
_cell.length_c   1.000
_cell.angle_alpha   90.00
_cell.angle_beta   90.00
_cell.angle_gamma   90.00
#
_symmetry.space_group_name_H-M   'P 1'
#
loop_
_entity.id
_entity.type
_entity.pdbx_description
1 polymer ?
#
loop_
_entity_poly.entity_id
_entity_poly.type
_entity_poly.pdbx_seq_one_letter_code
_entity_poly.pdbx_strand_id
1 'polypeptide(L)'
;MLFSALTDVYQGHIDVHLLTPVNVIKQLNMISGRLPKTLSLPIDNLELNIKNIYKRIYAKARITGEYFLLEVNIPLASHEDYSLYHIIPLPLKTTQNETVAVDVSSKYMAINFGKNAYVSITEERLANCNELSSQHWICSLNLLVQHIENINAPCESKLLSQQTSLPCNTRNIICEER
;
A
#
# COMPACT_ATOMS: atom_id res chain seq x y z
N MET A 1 33.45 4.93 -15.25
CA MET A 1 32.89 3.63 -14.81
C MET A 1 32.84 3.51 -13.29
N LEU A 2 33.97 3.54 -12.55
CA LEU A 2 33.90 3.50 -11.07
C LEU A 2 33.32 4.78 -10.44
N PHE A 3 33.73 5.95 -10.94
CA PHE A 3 33.24 7.24 -10.43
C PHE A 3 31.72 7.44 -10.63
N SER A 4 31.20 7.03 -11.79
CA SER A 4 29.76 7.07 -12.07
C SER A 4 28.99 6.14 -11.13
N ALA A 5 29.49 4.91 -10.94
CA ALA A 5 28.86 3.96 -10.04
C ALA A 5 28.84 4.44 -8.58
N LEU A 6 29.92 5.09 -8.13
CA LEU A 6 29.97 5.72 -6.80
C LEU A 6 29.01 6.90 -6.69
N THR A 7 28.90 7.71 -7.74
CA THR A 7 27.97 8.85 -7.80
C THR A 7 26.52 8.38 -7.71
N ASP A 8 26.16 7.34 -8.46
CA ASP A 8 24.81 6.76 -8.47
C ASP A 8 24.43 6.25 -7.08
N VAL A 9 25.35 5.55 -6.40
CA VAL A 9 25.10 5.07 -5.03
C VAL A 9 25.00 6.21 -4.03
N TYR A 10 25.79 7.27 -4.17
CA TYR A 10 25.64 8.47 -3.34
C TYR A 10 24.27 9.15 -3.53
N GLN A 11 23.69 9.03 -4.72
CA GLN A 11 22.33 9.50 -5.03
C GLN A 11 21.23 8.50 -4.60
N GLY A 12 21.61 7.36 -4.03
CA GLY A 12 20.68 6.34 -3.56
C GLY A 12 20.33 5.25 -4.57
N HIS A 13 20.90 5.30 -5.78
CA HIS A 13 20.62 4.34 -6.84
C HIS A 13 21.69 3.25 -6.89
N ILE A 14 21.29 2.02 -7.24
CA ILE A 14 22.24 0.93 -7.45
C ILE A 14 22.74 0.95 -8.88
N ASP A 15 24.04 1.14 -9.05
CA ASP A 15 24.71 0.90 -10.33
C ASP A 15 24.86 -0.62 -10.57
N VAL A 16 24.44 -1.07 -11.75
CA VAL A 16 24.44 -2.49 -12.16
C VAL A 16 25.84 -3.13 -12.22
N HIS A 17 26.90 -2.32 -12.33
CA HIS A 17 28.29 -2.76 -12.28
C HIS A 17 28.76 -3.04 -10.85
N LEU A 18 28.14 -2.43 -9.84
CA LEU A 18 28.43 -2.72 -8.43
C LEU A 18 27.63 -3.93 -7.92
N LEU A 19 26.37 -4.03 -8.34
CA LEU A 19 25.51 -5.14 -7.98
C LEU A 19 24.71 -5.57 -9.22
N THR A 20 25.11 -6.70 -9.81
CA THR A 20 24.52 -7.21 -11.05
C THR A 20 23.13 -7.82 -10.83
N PRO A 21 22.24 -7.82 -11.84
CA PRO A 21 20.91 -8.41 -11.72
C PRO A 21 20.92 -9.87 -11.26
N VAL A 22 21.87 -10.66 -11.76
CA VAL A 22 22.04 -12.07 -11.38
C VAL A 22 22.37 -12.20 -9.88
N ASN A 23 23.24 -11.32 -9.36
CA ASN A 23 23.58 -11.31 -7.95
C ASN A 23 22.39 -10.88 -7.09
N VAL A 24 21.63 -9.85 -7.52
CA VAL A 24 20.42 -9.42 -6.81
C VAL A 24 19.40 -10.55 -6.73
N ILE A 25 19.08 -11.19 -7.86
CA ILE A 25 18.11 -12.30 -7.91
C ILE A 25 18.55 -13.43 -6.98
N LYS A 26 19.83 -13.81 -7.03
CA LYS A 26 20.38 -14.86 -6.16
C LYS A 26 20.22 -14.52 -4.68
N GLN A 27 20.56 -13.29 -4.28
CA GLN A 27 20.42 -12.84 -2.89
C GLN A 27 18.97 -12.75 -2.45
N LEU A 28 18.08 -12.21 -3.29
CA LEU A 28 16.65 -12.12 -3.02
C LEU A 28 16.00 -13.49 -2.84
N ASN A 29 16.39 -14.49 -3.65
CA ASN A 29 15.93 -15.87 -3.49
C ASN A 29 16.40 -16.50 -2.17
N MET A 30 17.61 -16.16 -1.71
CA MET A 30 18.08 -16.62 -0.40
C MET A 30 17.35 -15.92 0.76
N ILE A 31 17.03 -14.64 0.60
CA ILE A 31 16.29 -13.85 1.59
C ILE A 31 14.84 -14.31 1.67
N SER A 32 14.17 -14.54 0.53
CA SER A 32 12.75 -14.92 0.50
C SER A 32 12.48 -16.21 1.28
N GLY A 33 13.38 -17.19 1.22
CA GLY A 33 13.29 -18.42 2.01
C GLY A 33 13.46 -18.25 3.53
N ARG A 34 13.86 -17.06 4.00
CA ARG A 34 14.07 -16.73 5.42
C ARG A 34 13.11 -15.68 5.95
N LEU A 35 12.25 -15.11 5.09
CA LEU A 35 11.29 -14.11 5.53
C LEU A 35 10.25 -14.74 6.47
N PRO A 36 9.76 -13.98 7.47
CA PRO A 36 8.59 -14.39 8.25
C PRO A 36 7.41 -14.66 7.31
N LYS A 37 6.54 -15.61 7.68
CA LYS A 37 5.34 -15.97 6.89
C LYS A 37 4.35 -14.81 6.64
N THR A 38 4.53 -13.68 7.32
CA THR A 38 3.69 -12.48 7.20
C THR A 38 4.26 -11.46 6.21
N LEU A 39 5.49 -11.64 5.72
CA LEU A 39 6.18 -10.72 4.83
C LEU A 39 6.63 -11.38 3.53
N SER A 40 6.45 -10.68 2.42
CA SER A 40 6.90 -11.09 1.09
C SER A 40 7.76 -10.02 0.43
N LEU A 41 8.51 -10.43 -0.58
CA LEU A 41 9.05 -9.49 -1.55
C LEU A 41 7.88 -8.97 -2.41
N PRO A 42 7.76 -7.65 -2.61
CA PRO A 42 6.56 -7.07 -3.19
C PRO A 42 6.56 -7.14 -4.73
N ILE A 43 7.08 -8.22 -5.31
CA ILE A 43 7.34 -8.36 -6.74
C ILE A 43 7.18 -9.82 -7.14
N ASP A 44 6.24 -10.08 -8.05
CA ASP A 44 6.06 -11.41 -8.64
C ASP A 44 7.13 -11.68 -9.68
N ASN A 45 7.63 -12.92 -9.71
CA ASN A 45 8.62 -13.40 -10.69
C ASN A 45 9.83 -12.46 -10.86
N LEU A 46 10.79 -12.59 -9.94
CA LEU A 46 11.99 -11.75 -9.88
C LEU A 46 12.78 -11.70 -11.19
N GLU A 47 12.78 -12.77 -11.98
CA GLU A 47 13.53 -12.85 -13.24
C GLU A 47 12.92 -11.96 -14.32
N LEU A 48 11.59 -11.94 -14.45
CA LEU A 48 10.90 -11.10 -15.43
C LEU A 48 10.85 -9.63 -15.00
N ASN A 49 10.82 -9.38 -13.69
CA ASN A 49 10.55 -8.06 -13.14
C ASN A 49 11.77 -7.40 -12.46
N ILE A 50 12.99 -7.92 -12.68
CA ILE A 50 14.22 -7.41 -12.03
C ILE A 50 14.39 -5.89 -12.17
N LYS A 51 14.01 -5.33 -13.33
CA LYS A 51 14.05 -3.88 -13.60
C LYS A 51 13.19 -3.07 -12.62
N ASN A 52 12.01 -3.59 -12.27
CA ASN A 52 11.11 -2.93 -11.31
C ASN A 52 11.66 -2.99 -9.89
N ILE A 53 12.46 -4.01 -9.58
CA ILE A 53 13.17 -4.13 -8.30
C ILE A 53 14.23 -3.04 -8.17
N TYR A 54 15.09 -2.87 -9.19
CA TYR A 54 16.14 -1.84 -9.16
C TYR A 54 15.61 -0.42 -9.00
N LYS A 55 14.39 -0.14 -9.48
CA LYS A 55 13.72 1.15 -9.29
C LYS A 55 13.24 1.39 -7.85
N ARG A 56 13.09 0.33 -7.04
CA ARG A 56 12.47 0.39 -5.71
C ARG A 56 13.44 0.11 -4.58
N ILE A 57 14.56 -0.53 -4.90
CA ILE A 57 15.66 -0.69 -3.98
C ILE A 57 16.43 0.64 -3.90
N TYR A 58 16.78 1.03 -2.69
CA TYR A 58 17.64 2.17 -2.43
C TYR A 58 18.92 1.70 -1.76
N ALA A 59 20.06 2.26 -2.13
CA ALA A 59 21.34 1.92 -1.54
C ALA A 59 21.99 3.10 -0.82
N LYS A 60 22.66 2.80 0.29
CA LYS A 60 23.56 3.73 0.98
C LYS A 60 24.98 3.23 0.80
N ALA A 61 25.88 4.13 0.46
CA ALA A 61 27.31 3.88 0.55
C ALA A 61 27.90 4.48 1.81
N ARG A 62 28.86 3.78 2.40
CA ARG A 62 29.78 4.34 3.38
C ARG A 62 31.20 3.93 3.03
N ILE A 63 32.08 4.91 2.89
CA ILE A 63 33.52 4.68 2.78
C ILE A 63 34.10 4.72 4.18
N THR A 64 34.87 3.69 4.52
CA THR A 64 35.76 3.66 5.68
C THR A 64 37.21 3.73 5.19
N GLY A 65 38.20 3.79 6.09
CA GLY A 65 39.61 3.83 5.68
C GLY A 65 40.05 2.61 4.85
N GLU A 66 39.39 1.47 5.00
CA GLU A 66 39.79 0.19 4.37
C GLU A 66 38.70 -0.42 3.46
N TYR A 67 37.43 -0.05 3.66
CA TYR A 67 36.31 -0.69 2.98
C TYR A 67 35.29 0.30 2.42
N PHE A 68 34.77 -0.03 1.24
CA PHE A 68 33.54 0.52 0.69
C PHE A 68 32.37 -0.39 1.06
N LEU A 69 31.46 0.12 1.90
CA LEU A 69 30.28 -0.61 2.37
C LEU A 69 29.05 -0.14 1.60
N LEU A 70 28.32 -1.08 1.03
CA LEU A 70 27.04 -0.84 0.36
C LEU A 70 25.92 -1.48 1.17
N GLU A 71 25.02 -0.65 1.70
CA GLU A 71 23.81 -1.08 2.40
C GLU A 71 22.62 -0.98 1.44
N VAL A 72 22.02 -2.12 1.12
CA VAL A 72 20.90 -2.21 0.16
C VAL A 72 19.59 -2.39 0.92
N ASN A 73 18.69 -1.43 0.79
CA ASN A 73 17.38 -1.42 1.43
C ASN A 73 16.32 -1.92 0.45
N ILE A 74 15.66 -3.02 0.81
CA ILE A 74 14.67 -3.71 -0.01
C ILE A 74 13.32 -3.64 0.71
N PRO A 75 12.29 -3.01 0.12
CA PRO A 75 10.98 -2.96 0.76
C PRO A 75 10.37 -4.36 0.81
N LEU A 76 9.75 -4.69 1.94
CA LEU A 76 8.91 -5.87 2.12
C LEU A 76 7.44 -5.46 2.16
N ALA A 77 6.55 -6.30 1.64
CA ALA A 77 5.11 -6.12 1.77
C ALA A 77 4.52 -7.16 2.72
N SER A 78 3.39 -6.80 3.33
CA SER A 78 2.55 -7.79 4.01
C SER A 78 2.01 -8.79 2.99
N HIS A 79 1.81 -10.04 3.40
CA HIS A 79 1.07 -11.02 2.61
C HIS A 79 -0.44 -10.75 2.54
N GLU A 80 -0.94 -9.84 3.37
CA GLU A 80 -2.36 -9.51 3.38
C GLU A 80 -2.67 -8.42 2.35
N ASP A 81 -3.40 -8.83 1.31
CA ASP A 81 -3.91 -7.92 0.30
C ASP A 81 -5.21 -7.26 0.76
N TYR A 82 -5.36 -5.99 0.36
CA TYR A 82 -6.54 -5.20 0.63
C TYR A 82 -7.16 -4.70 -0.67
N SER A 83 -8.47 -4.86 -0.79
CA SER A 83 -9.26 -4.26 -1.87
C SER A 83 -9.53 -2.80 -1.53
N LEU A 84 -9.16 -1.90 -2.43
CA LEU A 84 -9.39 -0.46 -2.28
C LEU A 84 -10.77 -0.10 -2.82
N TYR A 85 -11.60 0.52 -1.97
CA TYR A 85 -12.93 1.02 -2.30
C TYR A 85 -12.95 2.54 -2.28
N HIS A 86 -13.57 3.12 -3.31
CA HIS A 86 -13.97 4.52 -3.32
C HIS A 86 -15.42 4.61 -2.84
N ILE A 87 -15.62 5.22 -1.68
CA ILE A 87 -16.91 5.27 -1.00
C ILE A 87 -17.68 6.49 -1.49
N ILE A 88 -18.81 6.24 -2.15
CA ILE A 88 -19.69 7.29 -2.67
C ILE A 88 -21.07 7.11 -2.02
N PRO A 89 -21.45 7.98 -1.06
CA PRO A 89 -22.77 7.91 -0.47
C PRO A 89 -23.83 8.36 -1.49
N LEU A 90 -24.78 7.48 -1.79
CA LEU A 90 -25.87 7.79 -2.71
C LEU A 90 -27.05 8.43 -1.96
N PRO A 91 -27.61 9.54 -2.47
CA PRO A 91 -28.78 10.15 -1.87
C PRO A 91 -30.03 9.30 -2.11
N LEU A 92 -30.85 9.17 -1.07
CA LEU A 92 -32.10 8.42 -1.05
C LEU A 92 -33.22 9.31 -0.51
N LYS A 93 -34.40 9.21 -1.12
CA LYS A 93 -35.61 9.86 -0.59
C LYS A 93 -36.19 9.03 0.54
N THR A 94 -36.46 9.67 1.67
CA THR A 94 -37.18 9.06 2.79
C THR A 94 -38.68 9.12 2.57
N THR A 95 -39.43 8.41 3.39
CA THR A 95 -40.91 8.45 3.40
C THR A 95 -41.48 9.82 3.75
N GLN A 96 -40.66 10.69 4.35
CA GLN A 96 -41.01 12.07 4.73
C GLN A 96 -40.66 13.09 3.62
N ASN A 97 -40.31 12.61 2.41
CA ASN A 97 -39.90 13.42 1.26
C ASN A 97 -38.60 14.22 1.49
N GLU A 98 -37.79 13.81 2.47
CA GLU A 98 -36.45 14.35 2.69
C GLU A 98 -35.43 13.54 1.89
N THR A 99 -34.39 14.19 1.37
CA THR A 99 -33.27 13.49 0.72
C THR A 99 -32.14 13.35 1.72
N VAL A 100 -31.70 12.11 1.96
CA VAL A 100 -30.63 11.79 2.90
C VAL A 100 -29.55 10.96 2.23
N ALA A 101 -28.32 10.99 2.74
CA ALA A 101 -27.34 9.96 2.43
C ALA A 101 -26.62 9.50 3.69
N VAL A 102 -26.01 8.32 3.60
CA VAL A 102 -25.18 7.77 4.67
C VAL A 102 -24.01 8.71 4.95
N ASP A 103 -23.77 8.96 6.22
CA ASP A 103 -22.59 9.70 6.65
C ASP A 103 -21.38 8.76 6.63
N VAL A 104 -20.36 9.14 5.86
CA VAL A 104 -19.16 8.33 5.61
C VAL A 104 -17.95 9.00 6.25
N SER A 105 -17.14 8.22 6.93
CA SER A 105 -15.97 8.71 7.67
C SER A 105 -14.73 8.89 6.79
N SER A 106 -14.64 8.15 5.69
CA SER A 106 -13.50 8.22 4.76
C SER A 106 -13.96 8.08 3.30
N LYS A 107 -13.27 8.78 2.40
CA LYS A 107 -13.51 8.69 0.95
C LYS A 107 -12.96 7.40 0.35
N TYR A 108 -11.81 6.93 0.85
CA TYR A 108 -11.23 5.65 0.45
C TYR A 108 -11.09 4.73 1.64
N MET A 109 -11.34 3.45 1.41
CA MET A 109 -11.19 2.41 2.41
C MET A 109 -10.62 1.15 1.79
N ALA A 110 -9.59 0.61 2.42
CA ALA A 110 -9.01 -0.66 2.07
C ALA A 110 -9.56 -1.74 3.02
N ILE A 111 -10.07 -2.85 2.47
CA ILE A 111 -10.61 -3.97 3.26
C ILE A 111 -9.90 -5.25 2.84
N ASN A 112 -9.49 -6.06 3.83
CA ASN A 112 -8.80 -7.30 3.54
C ASN A 112 -9.72 -8.35 2.93
N PHE A 113 -9.14 -9.36 2.29
CA PHE A 113 -9.92 -10.46 1.70
C PHE A 113 -10.85 -11.16 2.72
N GLY A 114 -10.39 -11.29 3.98
CA GLY A 114 -11.18 -11.87 5.06
C GLY A 114 -12.36 -11.02 5.55
N LYS A 115 -12.50 -9.78 5.06
CA LYS A 115 -13.56 -8.82 5.43
C LYS A 115 -13.68 -8.59 6.95
N ASN A 116 -12.57 -8.72 7.68
CA ASN A 116 -12.52 -8.55 9.13
C ASN A 116 -11.59 -7.41 9.56
N ALA A 117 -10.80 -6.87 8.63
CA ALA A 117 -9.88 -5.77 8.85
C ALA A 117 -10.05 -4.69 7.78
N TYR A 118 -9.90 -3.44 8.20
CA TYR A 118 -9.98 -2.29 7.31
C TYR A 118 -8.94 -1.23 7.64
N VAL A 119 -8.67 -0.38 6.65
CA VAL A 119 -7.82 0.79 6.76
C VAL A 119 -8.51 1.96 6.06
N SER A 120 -8.64 3.08 6.75
CA SER A 120 -9.12 4.33 6.13
C SER A 120 -7.96 5.04 5.45
N ILE A 121 -8.15 5.43 4.18
CA ILE A 121 -7.11 6.04 3.35
C ILE A 121 -7.59 7.40 2.85
N THR A 122 -6.77 8.42 3.04
CA THR A 122 -6.97 9.76 2.48
C THR A 122 -6.40 9.85 1.06
N GLU A 123 -6.90 10.76 0.23
CA GLU A 123 -6.34 11.02 -1.11
C GLU A 123 -4.83 11.29 -1.11
N GLU A 124 -4.35 12.15 -0.22
CA GLU A 124 -2.94 12.48 -0.08
C GLU A 124 -2.08 11.23 0.16
N ARG A 125 -2.52 10.37 1.08
CA ARG A 125 -1.83 9.11 1.38
C ARG A 125 -1.88 8.13 0.21
N LEU A 126 -3.01 8.02 -0.48
CA LEU A 126 -3.13 7.18 -1.66
C LEU A 126 -2.17 7.64 -2.76
N ALA A 127 -2.03 8.95 -2.96
CA ALA A 127 -1.10 9.54 -3.91
C ALA A 127 0.38 9.26 -3.57
N ASN A 128 0.69 9.02 -2.29
CA ASN A 128 2.03 8.65 -1.82
C ASN A 128 2.30 7.14 -1.90
N CYS A 129 1.33 6.32 -2.29
CA CYS A 129 1.56 4.89 -2.49
C CYS A 129 2.31 4.63 -3.79
N ASN A 130 3.22 3.66 -3.77
CA ASN A 130 3.99 3.28 -4.94
C ASN A 130 3.16 2.35 -5.82
N GLU A 131 2.76 2.80 -7.00
CA GLU A 131 2.09 1.96 -8.00
C GLU A 131 3.01 0.78 -8.41
N LEU A 132 2.54 -0.46 -8.25
CA LEU A 132 3.18 -1.68 -8.71
C LEU A 132 2.82 -2.00 -10.16
N SER A 133 1.53 -1.87 -10.46
CA SER A 133 0.90 -2.05 -11.75
C SER A 133 -0.37 -1.20 -11.79
N SER A 134 -1.06 -1.14 -12.94
CA SER A 134 -2.25 -0.31 -13.14
C SER A 134 -3.39 -0.50 -12.12
N GLN A 135 -3.37 -1.58 -11.32
CA GLN A 135 -4.39 -1.88 -10.31
C GLN A 135 -3.81 -2.29 -8.95
N HIS A 136 -2.50 -2.20 -8.75
CA HIS A 136 -1.86 -2.62 -7.49
C HIS A 136 -0.95 -1.51 -6.98
N TRP A 137 -1.07 -1.21 -5.68
CA TRP A 137 -0.26 -0.20 -5.01
C TRP A 137 0.39 -0.79 -3.76
N ILE A 138 1.63 -0.40 -3.49
CA ILE A 138 2.28 -0.63 -2.20
C ILE A 138 2.24 0.67 -1.42
N CYS A 139 1.59 0.63 -0.26
CA CYS A 139 1.57 1.73 0.68
C CYS A 139 2.47 1.40 1.88
N SER A 140 3.19 2.39 2.40
CA SER A 140 3.94 2.21 3.65
C SER A 140 2.97 2.01 4.82
N LEU A 141 3.20 0.96 5.61
CA LEU A 141 2.35 0.50 6.72
C LEU A 141 2.42 1.39 7.99
N ASN A 142 2.51 2.71 7.85
CA ASN A 142 2.23 3.64 8.97
C ASN A 142 0.71 3.84 9.16
N LEU A 143 -0.08 2.85 8.76
CA LEU A 143 -1.53 2.84 8.80
C LEU A 143 -1.96 1.84 9.86
N LEU A 144 -2.77 2.30 10.80
CA LEU A 144 -3.36 1.43 11.80
C LEU A 144 -4.41 0.56 11.11
N VAL A 145 -4.13 -0.73 10.98
CA VAL A 145 -5.11 -1.74 10.60
C VAL A 145 -6.10 -1.89 11.75
N GLN A 146 -7.39 -1.77 11.46
CA GLN A 146 -8.45 -1.82 12.44
C GLN A 146 -9.39 -2.99 12.18
N HIS A 147 -9.96 -3.55 13.25
CA HIS A 147 -10.92 -4.65 13.17
C HIS A 147 -12.34 -4.12 12.95
N ILE A 148 -13.08 -4.78 12.06
CA ILE A 148 -14.43 -4.36 11.65
C ILE A 148 -15.47 -4.66 12.74
N GLU A 149 -15.21 -5.65 13.58
CA GLU A 149 -16.04 -6.01 14.73
C GLU A 149 -16.00 -4.95 15.85
N ASN A 150 -15.09 -3.97 15.78
CA ASN A 150 -15.04 -2.89 16.74
C ASN A 150 -16.39 -2.14 16.73
N ILE A 151 -16.95 -1.89 17.91
CA ILE A 151 -18.21 -1.15 18.06
C ILE A 151 -18.14 0.22 17.37
N ASN A 152 -16.97 0.87 17.42
CA ASN A 152 -16.69 2.18 16.83
C ASN A 152 -16.23 2.11 15.35
N ALA A 153 -16.20 0.93 14.73
CA ALA A 153 -15.85 0.84 13.31
C ALA A 153 -16.90 1.60 12.47
N PRO A 154 -16.47 2.40 11.47
CA PRO A 154 -17.34 3.16 10.58
C PRO A 154 -18.42 2.30 9.92
N CYS A 155 -19.54 2.92 9.57
CA CYS A 155 -20.66 2.15 9.03
C CYS A 155 -20.31 1.53 7.68
N GLU A 156 -19.59 2.27 6.83
CA GLU A 156 -19.12 1.81 5.53
C GLU A 156 -18.23 0.56 5.63
N SER A 157 -17.41 0.40 6.68
CA SER A 157 -16.56 -0.78 6.82
C SER A 157 -17.40 -2.01 7.12
N LYS A 158 -18.43 -1.86 7.96
CA LYS A 158 -19.37 -2.95 8.29
C LYS A 158 -20.23 -3.33 7.09
N LEU A 159 -20.70 -2.34 6.33
CA LEU A 159 -21.47 -2.54 5.09
C LEU A 159 -20.65 -3.29 4.03
N LEU A 160 -19.43 -2.83 3.75
CA LEU A 160 -18.56 -3.45 2.75
C LEU A 160 -18.14 -4.88 3.15
N SER A 161 -18.03 -5.13 4.46
CA SER A 161 -17.79 -6.47 5.00
C SER A 161 -19.00 -7.39 5.04
N GLN A 162 -20.17 -6.92 4.60
CA GLN A 162 -21.42 -7.69 4.63
C GLN A 162 -21.81 -8.15 6.05
N GLN A 163 -21.33 -7.46 7.08
CA GLN A 163 -21.78 -7.70 8.45
C GLN A 163 -23.14 -7.03 8.66
N THR A 164 -24.02 -7.68 9.41
CA THR A 164 -25.30 -7.11 9.85
C THR A 164 -25.04 -5.88 10.71
N SER A 165 -25.20 -4.70 10.11
CA SER A 165 -25.02 -3.43 10.81
C SER A 165 -26.36 -2.90 11.30
N LEU A 166 -26.33 -2.26 12.47
CA LEU A 166 -27.33 -1.27 12.84
C LEU A 166 -27.42 -0.21 11.72
N PRO A 167 -28.60 0.41 11.50
CA PRO A 167 -28.75 1.42 10.47
C PRO A 167 -27.69 2.52 10.65
N CYS A 168 -26.98 2.83 9.55
CA CYS A 168 -25.98 3.89 9.55
C CYS A 168 -26.61 5.24 9.87
N ASN A 169 -25.83 6.13 10.49
CA ASN A 169 -26.20 7.53 10.58
C ASN A 169 -26.33 8.13 9.18
N THR A 170 -27.31 8.99 9.01
CA THR A 170 -27.59 9.70 7.75
C THR A 170 -27.52 11.20 7.96
N ARG A 171 -27.24 11.92 6.87
CA ARG A 171 -27.27 13.38 6.81
C ARG A 171 -28.23 13.84 5.72
N ASN A 172 -28.93 14.95 5.96
CA ASN A 172 -29.78 15.58 4.95
C ASN A 172 -28.92 16.17 3.83
N ILE A 173 -29.36 15.97 2.59
CA ILE A 173 -28.71 16.52 1.39
C ILE A 173 -29.74 17.33 0.61
N ILE A 174 -29.36 18.56 0.26
CA ILE A 174 -30.13 19.40 -0.65
C ILE A 174 -29.55 19.15 -2.04
N CYS A 175 -30.35 18.57 -2.93
CA CYS A 175 -29.98 18.46 -4.34
C CYS A 175 -30.27 19.80 -5.01
N GLU A 176 -29.24 20.55 -5.41
CA GLU A 176 -29.43 21.68 -6.32
C GLU A 176 -29.72 21.14 -7.73
N GLU A 177 -30.92 21.41 -8.24
CA GLU A 177 -31.24 21.20 -9.65
C GLU A 177 -30.49 22.25 -10.47
N ARG A 178 -29.58 21.80 -11.34
CA ARG A 178 -28.85 22.63 -12.31
C ARG A 178 -29.42 22.47 -13.70
#